data_AF-A0A2V3VFQ7-F1
#
_entry.id   AF-A0A2V3VFQ7-F1
#
_cell.length_a   1.000
_cell.length_b   1.000
_cell.length_c   1.000
_cell.angle_alpha   90.00
_cell.angle_beta   90.00
_cell.angle_gamma   90.00
#
_symmetry.space_group_name_H-M   'P 1'
#
loop_
_entity.id
_entity.type
_entity.pdbx_description
1 polymer ?
#
loop_
_entity_poly.entity_id
_entity_poly.type
_entity_poly.pdbx_seq_one_letter_code
_entity_poly.pdbx_strand_id
1 'polypeptide(L)' 'MSTLTEDEITKAQSLINKTTPGTYELKSIYGSEWRHVISPTSFGARFKNIALAGKLNGIEHDSLRIDNHIMYRILGIV' A
#
# COMPACT_ATOMS: atom_id res chain seq x y z
N MET A 1 14.97 -1.50 -11.81
CA MET A 1 13.66 -1.48 -11.13
C MET A 1 13.92 -1.38 -9.64
N SER A 2 13.71 -0.22 -9.05
CA SER A 2 13.99 0.00 -7.62
C SER A 2 12.80 -0.51 -6.81
N THR A 3 13.02 -1.50 -5.97
CA THR A 3 12.04 -1.93 -4.97
C THR A 3 11.87 -0.83 -3.91
N LEU A 4 10.84 -0.94 -3.06
CA LEU A 4 10.83 -0.15 -1.83
C LEU A 4 12.01 -0.58 -0.94
N THR A 5 12.56 0.38 -0.22
CA THR A 5 13.58 0.15 0.82
C THR A 5 12.98 -0.59 2.01
N GLU A 6 13.82 -1.18 2.87
CA GLU A 6 13.35 -1.87 4.08
C GLU A 6 12.59 -0.93 5.02
N ASP A 7 13.02 0.34 5.14
CA ASP A 7 12.31 1.36 5.90
C ASP A 7 10.93 1.67 5.31
N GLU A 8 10.83 1.80 3.98
CA GLU A 8 9.55 2.00 3.29
C GLU A 8 8.61 0.79 3.49
N ILE A 9 9.14 -0.44 3.45
CA ILE A 9 8.37 -1.67 3.70
C ILE A 9 7.90 -1.73 5.16
N THR A 10 8.77 -1.44 6.11
CA THR A 10 8.45 -1.45 7.54
C THR A 10 7.38 -0.40 7.86
N LYS A 11 7.50 0.79 7.28
CA LYS A 11 6.49 1.86 7.40
C LYS A 11 5.17 1.44 6.77
N ALA A 12 5.19 0.90 5.55
CA ALA A 12 4.01 0.37 4.88
C ALA A 12 3.28 -0.66 5.74
N GLN A 13 4.02 -1.64 6.28
CA GLN A 13 3.45 -2.68 7.13
C GLN A 13 2.85 -2.10 8.41
N SER A 14 3.52 -1.13 9.05
CA SER A 14 2.99 -0.45 10.25
C SER A 14 1.67 0.26 9.97
N LEU A 15 1.54 0.90 8.82
CA LEU A 15 0.31 1.57 8.40
C LEU A 15 -0.81 0.56 8.12
N ILE A 16 -0.53 -0.52 7.40
CA ILE A 16 -1.47 -1.61 7.14
C ILE A 16 -1.99 -2.21 8.45
N ASN A 17 -1.09 -2.50 9.39
CA ASN A 17 -1.42 -3.08 10.69
C ASN A 17 -2.35 -2.19 11.54
N LYS A 18 -2.30 -0.87 11.35
CA LYS A 18 -3.14 0.12 12.04
C LYS A 18 -4.43 0.44 11.28
N THR A 19 -4.52 0.02 10.02
CA THR A 19 -5.68 0.29 9.17
C THR A 19 -6.75 -0.75 9.45
N THR A 20 -7.99 -0.30 9.66
CA THR A 20 -9.13 -1.20 9.83
C THR A 20 -9.34 -2.03 8.56
N PRO A 21 -9.82 -3.29 8.66
CA PRO A 21 -10.11 -4.10 7.48
C PRO A 21 -11.10 -3.43 6.53
N GLY A 22 -10.84 -3.51 5.23
CA GLY A 22 -11.65 -2.84 4.20
C GLY A 22 -10.88 -2.60 2.90
N THR A 23 -11.54 -1.99 1.92
CA THR A 23 -10.92 -1.65 0.63
C THR A 23 -10.57 -0.16 0.60
N TYR A 24 -9.30 0.13 0.30
CA TYR A 24 -8.75 1.47 0.34
C TYR A 24 -7.84 1.75 -0.87
N GLU A 25 -7.81 3.00 -1.29
CA GLU A 25 -6.72 3.48 -2.14
C GLU A 25 -5.42 3.58 -1.33
N LEU A 26 -4.27 3.46 -2.02
CA LEU A 26 -2.96 3.58 -1.37
C LEU A 26 -2.80 4.90 -0.59
N LYS A 27 -3.31 6.01 -1.15
CA LYS A 27 -3.29 7.33 -0.50
C LYS A 27 -4.06 7.34 0.82
N SER A 28 -5.16 6.58 0.88
CA SER A 28 -6.02 6.51 2.07
C SER A 28 -5.37 5.68 3.17
N ILE A 29 -4.65 4.61 2.82
CA ILE A 29 -3.85 3.81 3.76
C ILE A 29 -2.74 4.68 4.37
N TYR A 30 -2.09 5.51 3.55
CA TYR A 30 -0.99 6.38 4.01
C TYR A 30 -1.47 7.64 4.74
N GLY A 31 -2.71 8.08 4.52
CA GLY A 31 -3.31 9.23 5.19
C GLY A 31 -2.41 10.48 5.10
N SER A 32 -2.04 11.05 6.24
CA SER A 32 -1.16 12.23 6.29
C SER A 32 0.25 11.96 5.75
N GLU A 33 0.75 10.73 5.91
CA GLU A 33 2.09 10.33 5.46
C GLU A 33 2.21 10.35 3.93
N TRP A 34 1.08 10.32 3.22
CA TRP A 34 1.05 10.42 1.77
C TRP A 34 1.69 11.72 1.26
N ARG A 35 1.61 12.81 2.02
CA ARG A 35 2.22 14.10 1.65
C ARG A 35 3.75 14.05 1.60
N HIS A 36 4.36 13.08 2.28
CA HIS A 36 5.82 12.88 2.30
C HIS A 36 6.29 11.91 1.21
N VAL A 37 5.38 11.31 0.44
CA VAL A 37 5.74 10.42 -0.66
C VAL A 37 6.20 11.23 -1.86
N ILE A 38 7.50 11.20 -2.12
CA ILE A 38 8.08 11.82 -3.32
C ILE A 38 7.71 10.95 -4.52
N SER A 39 7.03 11.55 -5.50
CA SER A 39 6.54 10.89 -6.72
C SER A 39 5.52 9.77 -6.47
N PRO A 40 4.26 10.12 -6.16
CA PRO A 40 3.17 9.17 -5.88
C PRO A 40 2.99 8.06 -6.92
N THR A 41 3.13 8.39 -8.22
CA THR A 41 2.99 7.42 -9.31
C THR A 41 4.08 6.35 -9.26
N SER A 42 5.34 6.77 -9.11
CA SER A 42 6.48 5.86 -9.02
C SER A 42 6.43 5.04 -7.73
N PHE A 43 6.08 5.67 -6.61
CA PHE A 43 5.86 4.98 -5.36
C PHE A 43 4.75 3.93 -5.46
N GLY A 44 3.60 4.27 -6.03
CA GLY A 44 2.49 3.34 -6.23
C GLY A 44 2.85 2.12 -7.08
N ALA A 45 3.65 2.31 -8.14
CA ALA A 45 4.15 1.20 -8.95
C ALA A 45 5.08 0.27 -8.13
N ARG A 46 5.99 0.84 -7.33
CA ARG A 46 6.88 0.07 -6.43
C ARG A 46 6.10 -0.66 -5.35
N PHE A 47 5.12 0.01 -4.74
CA PHE A 47 4.24 -0.54 -3.72
C PHE A 47 3.43 -1.72 -4.26
N LYS A 48 2.82 -1.57 -5.44
CA LYS A 48 2.13 -2.66 -6.12
C LYS A 48 3.00 -3.91 -6.26
N ASN A 49 4.25 -3.74 -6.70
CA ASN A 49 5.16 -4.87 -6.89
C ASN A 49 5.46 -5.59 -5.57
N ILE A 50 5.69 -4.88 -4.47
CA ILE A 50 5.96 -5.52 -3.18
C ILE A 50 4.71 -6.21 -2.60
N ALA A 51 3.52 -5.64 -2.80
CA ALA A 51 2.26 -6.23 -2.36
C ALA A 51 1.99 -7.54 -3.12
N LEU A 52 2.17 -7.53 -4.45
CA LEU A 52 2.05 -8.73 -5.28
C LEU A 52 3.13 -9.78 -4.98
N ALA A 53 4.33 -9.35 -4.58
CA ALA A 53 5.40 -10.25 -4.16
C ALA A 53 5.21 -10.86 -2.76
N GLY A 54 4.10 -10.55 -2.08
CA GLY A 54 3.81 -11.07 -0.73
C GLY A 54 4.76 -10.56 0.35
N LYS A 55 5.41 -9.40 0.14
CA LYS A 55 6.32 -8.78 1.12
C LYS A 55 5.58 -7.99 2.20
N LEU A 56 4.27 -7.77 2.02
CA LEU A 56 3.39 -7.14 2.98
C LEU A 56 2.32 -8.14 3.41
N ASN A 57 2.06 -8.19 4.71
CA ASN A 57 1.05 -9.06 5.31
C ASN A 57 -0.25 -8.30 5.54
N GLY A 58 -1.38 -9.00 5.51
CA GLY A 58 -2.70 -8.43 5.80
C GLY A 58 -3.22 -7.46 4.73
N ILE A 59 -2.66 -7.51 3.53
CA ILE A 59 -3.07 -6.69 2.38
C ILE A 59 -3.12 -7.55 1.12
N GLU A 60 -4.14 -7.32 0.30
CA GLU A 60 -4.27 -7.89 -1.03
C GLU A 60 -4.40 -6.78 -2.06
N HIS A 61 -3.74 -6.95 -3.20
CA HIS A 61 -3.98 -6.09 -4.35
C HIS A 61 -5.34 -6.40 -4.94
N ASP A 62 -6.26 -5.44 -4.90
CA ASP A 62 -7.57 -5.60 -5.51
C ASP A 62 -7.48 -5.27 -7.02
N SER A 63 -8.10 -6.10 -7.87
CA SER A 63 -8.17 -5.84 -9.31
C SER A 63 -9.15 -4.72 -9.65
N LEU A 64 -10.02 -4.35 -8.69
CA LEU A 64 -10.91 -3.21 -8.79
C LEU A 64 -10.12 -1.90 -8.96
N ARG A 65 -10.43 -1.22 -10.05
CA ARG A 65 -10.05 0.17 -10.28
C ARG A 65 -11.30 1.03 -10.19
N ILE A 66 -11.29 2.01 -9.29
CA ILE A 66 -12.27 3.08 -9.29
C ILE A 66 -11.53 4.33 -9.74
N ASP A 67 -12.02 4.99 -10.81
CA ASP A 67 -11.43 6.21 -11.35
C ASP A 67 -9.92 6.12 -11.66
N ASN A 68 -9.47 4.99 -12.22
CA ASN A 68 -8.07 4.65 -12.51
C ASN A 68 -7.15 4.47 -11.30
N HIS A 69 -7.64 4.58 -10.07
CA HIS A 69 -6.85 4.29 -8.88
C HIS A 69 -6.85 2.79 -8.56
N ILE A 70 -5.70 2.30 -8.12
CA ILE A 70 -5.54 0.93 -7.65
C ILE A 70 -6.06 0.85 -6.22
N MET A 71 -6.93 -0.13 -5.98
CA MET A 71 -7.46 -0.44 -4.67
C MET A 71 -6.68 -1.58 -4.01
N TYR A 72 -6.63 -1.54 -2.69
CA TYR A 72 -6.04 -2.56 -1.86
C TYR A 72 -7.02 -2.98 -0.78
N ARG A 73 -7.15 -4.28 -0.58
CA ARG A 73 -7.99 -4.84 0.47
C ARG A 73 -7.12 -5.14 1.69
N ILE A 74 -7.40 -4.48 2.80
CA ILE A 74 -6.82 -4.76 4.10
C ILE A 74 -7.65 -5.86 4.75
N LEU A 75 -6.99 -6.97 5.10
CA LEU A 75 -7.64 -8.16 5.65
C LEU A 75 -7.77 -8.12 7.18
N GLY A 76 -6.99 -7.26 7.85
CA GLY A 76 -6.84 -7.26 9.30
C GLY A 76 -5.80 -8.27 9.77
N ILE A 77 -5.25 -8.03 10.97
CA ILE A 77 -4.43 -9.01 11.67
C ILE A 77 -5.39 -9.87 12.49
N VAL A 78 -5.38 -11.18 12.24
CA VAL A 78 -6.02 -12.17 13.12
C VAL A 78 -5.12 -12.43 14.31
#